data_AF-A0A212C7W6-F1
#
_entry.id   AF-A0A212C7W6-F1
#
_cell.length_a   1.000
_cell.length_b   1.000
_cell.length_c   1.000
_cell.angle_alpha   90.00
_cell.angle_beta   90.00
_cell.angle_gamma   90.00
#
_symmetry.space_group_name_H-M   'P 1'
#
loop_
_entity.id
_entity.type
_entity.pdbx_description
1 polymer ?
#
loop_
_entity_poly.entity_id
_entity_poly.type
_entity_poly.pdbx_seq_one_letter_code
_entity_poly.pdbx_strand_id
1 'polypeptide(L)'
;SFIENSKFFEQYEVTYQILKQTAEMYVKADGSVEEAENVMKFMNETTAQWRNLSVEVRSVRSMLEEVIANWDRYGSTVASLQAWLEDAEKMLNQSEHAKKDFFRNLPHWIQQHTAMNDAGNFLIETCDEMVSRDLKQQLLLLNGRWRELFMEVKQYARADELDRMKKEYNDCVTVLSEFATGAHRKLSEPLEVSFINVKLLIQDLEDIEQRVPVMDAQYKMITKTAHLITKEISQEEANEMFATMSGLKEQLTKVKDCYSPLLSESQQLLVPLEELEKQMTAFYDSLGKIDEIMTVLEHEAQSSPLFKQKHQELLACQESCKKAMTQIEKGSQSVQKFVTLSNVLKHFDQTKLQRKIADMHVAFQEFFSQLDQRVLNAFLKACDELTDILPEQEQRGLQEAVRKLHKQWKDLQAEAPYHLLHLKIEVEKNRFLASVEECRAELDRETKLVPQEGSEKVIKEHRIFFSDKGPHHLCEKRLQLIEELCLKLPVRDAVRNTPETCHVTLKELRAAIDCTYAKLVGDPDKWKDYTS
;
A
#
# COMPACT_ATOMS: atom_id res chain seq x y z
N SER A 1 37.30 17.15 65.18
CA SER A 1 36.00 17.19 65.88
C SER A 1 36.19 17.63 67.33
N PHE A 2 36.27 18.94 67.60
CA PHE A 2 36.27 19.44 68.99
C PHE A 2 34.82 19.67 69.45
N ILE A 3 33.99 20.30 68.62
CA ILE A 3 32.60 20.66 68.92
C ILE A 3 31.69 19.42 69.10
N GLU A 4 31.82 18.39 68.26
CA GLU A 4 31.04 17.16 68.37
C GLU A 4 31.61 16.21 69.43
N ASN A 5 32.94 16.01 69.50
CA ASN A 5 33.53 15.12 70.50
C ASN A 5 33.45 15.68 71.94
N SER A 6 33.44 17.00 72.12
CA SER A 6 33.20 17.62 73.43
C SER A 6 31.71 17.82 73.75
N LYS A 7 30.80 17.48 72.83
CA LYS A 7 29.36 17.75 72.96
C LYS A 7 29.09 19.20 73.36
N PHE A 8 29.85 20.14 72.80
CA PHE A 8 29.88 21.55 73.24
C PHE A 8 28.49 22.19 73.29
N PHE A 9 27.66 21.95 72.27
CA PHE A 9 26.28 22.45 72.22
C PHE A 9 25.39 21.81 73.29
N GLU A 10 25.55 20.51 73.58
CA GLU A 10 24.80 19.84 74.65
C GLU A 10 25.25 20.31 76.02
N GLN A 11 26.56 20.48 76.24
CA GLN A 11 27.12 20.97 77.51
C GLN A 11 26.70 22.42 77.81
N TYR A 12 26.71 23.29 76.79
CA TYR A 12 26.24 24.66 76.95
C TYR A 12 24.73 24.70 77.22
N GLU A 13 23.92 23.90 76.51
CA GLU A 13 22.48 23.82 76.76
C GLU A 13 22.20 23.34 78.19
N VAL A 14 22.89 22.29 78.66
CA VAL A 14 22.78 21.82 80.05
C VAL A 14 23.18 22.92 81.05
N THR A 15 24.30 23.61 80.82
CA THR A 15 24.76 24.71 81.69
C THR A 15 23.77 25.87 81.69
N TYR A 16 23.19 26.20 80.55
CA TYR A 16 22.15 27.21 80.42
C TYR A 16 20.86 26.83 81.14
N GLN A 17 20.42 25.56 81.06
CA GLN A 17 19.26 25.08 81.82
C GLN A 17 19.51 25.14 83.33
N ILE A 18 20.72 24.79 83.81
CA ILE A 18 21.11 24.94 85.21
C ILE A 18 21.10 26.42 85.62
N LEU A 19 21.69 27.30 84.81
CA LEU A 19 21.72 28.74 85.06
C LEU A 19 20.31 29.33 85.10
N LYS A 20 19.43 28.92 84.18
CA LYS A 20 18.03 29.34 84.12
C LYS A 20 17.26 28.88 85.36
N GLN A 21 17.38 27.61 85.76
CA GLN A 21 16.75 27.10 86.98
C GLN A 21 17.27 27.82 88.23
N THR A 22 18.57 28.08 88.31
CA THR A 22 19.19 28.81 89.43
C THR A 22 18.71 30.26 89.49
N ALA A 23 18.61 30.94 88.34
CA ALA A 23 18.06 32.29 88.23
C ALA A 23 16.57 32.34 88.61
N GLU A 24 15.77 31.37 88.17
CA GLU A 24 14.35 31.24 88.55
C GLU A 24 14.17 30.97 90.06
N MET A 25 15.07 30.19 90.68
CA MET A 25 15.09 29.98 92.13
C MET A 25 15.47 31.26 92.88
N TYR A 26 16.50 31.99 92.42
CA TYR A 26 16.93 33.26 93.01
C TYR A 26 15.81 34.31 93.00
N VAL A 27 15.13 34.47 91.87
CA VAL A 27 14.00 35.39 91.73
C VAL A 27 12.81 35.02 92.65
N LYS A 28 12.61 33.72 92.95
CA LYS A 28 11.54 33.25 93.85
C LYS A 28 11.89 33.35 95.34
N ALA A 29 13.16 33.50 95.71
CA ALA A 29 13.65 33.40 97.08
C ALA A 29 13.83 34.76 97.80
N ASP A 30 12.89 35.71 97.59
CA ASP A 30 12.82 37.02 98.27
C ASP A 30 13.67 38.17 97.65
N GLY A 31 13.89 38.14 96.33
CA GLY A 31 14.54 39.24 95.59
C GLY A 31 13.61 40.45 95.37
N SER A 32 14.16 41.67 95.41
CA SER A 32 13.42 42.89 95.05
C SER A 32 12.99 42.86 93.57
N VAL A 33 11.94 43.61 93.20
CA VAL A 33 11.47 43.70 91.80
C VAL A 33 12.60 44.15 90.86
N GLU A 34 13.47 45.05 91.32
CA GLU A 34 14.62 45.56 90.57
C GLU A 34 15.72 44.50 90.37
N GLU A 35 15.99 43.66 91.36
CA GLU A 35 16.92 42.53 91.21
C GLU A 35 16.37 41.46 90.26
N ALA A 36 15.07 41.18 90.31
CA ALA A 36 14.43 40.26 89.39
C ALA A 36 14.48 40.74 87.93
N GLU A 37 14.26 42.04 87.69
CA GLU A 37 14.42 42.65 86.37
C GLU A 37 15.87 42.59 85.87
N ASN A 38 16.85 42.84 86.74
CA ASN A 38 18.28 42.75 86.41
C ASN A 38 18.69 41.32 86.05
N VAL A 39 18.25 40.31 86.81
CA VAL A 39 18.51 38.89 86.51
C VAL A 39 17.81 38.48 85.20
N MET A 40 16.58 38.92 84.97
CA MET A 40 15.86 38.62 83.73
C MET A 40 16.53 39.27 82.51
N LYS A 41 17.01 40.51 82.64
CA LYS A 41 17.80 41.21 81.61
C LYS A 41 19.09 40.46 81.30
N PHE A 42 19.84 40.05 82.32
CA PHE A 42 21.06 39.24 82.16
C PHE A 42 20.78 37.91 81.45
N MET A 43 19.71 37.21 81.82
CA MET A 43 19.32 35.95 81.17
C MET A 43 18.94 36.17 79.70
N ASN A 44 18.22 37.24 79.38
CA ASN A 44 17.85 37.58 78.00
C ASN A 44 19.08 37.94 77.15
N GLU A 45 20.00 38.75 77.68
CA GLU A 45 21.26 39.10 77.02
C GLU A 45 22.14 37.87 76.77
N THR A 46 22.29 37.01 77.77
CA THR A 46 23.05 35.74 77.67
C THR A 46 22.42 34.80 76.64
N THR A 47 21.09 34.73 76.59
CA THR A 47 20.35 33.92 75.59
C THR A 47 20.54 34.44 74.18
N ALA A 48 20.51 35.76 73.99
CA ALA A 48 20.73 36.39 72.69
C ALA A 48 22.16 36.18 72.20
N GLN A 49 23.16 36.38 73.07
CA GLN A 49 24.57 36.13 72.77
C GLN A 49 24.80 34.66 72.39
N TRP A 50 24.20 33.72 73.12
CA TRP A 50 24.27 32.30 72.76
C TRP A 50 23.67 32.02 71.39
N ARG A 51 22.45 32.50 71.11
CA ARG A 51 21.80 32.28 69.82
C ARG A 51 22.66 32.80 68.67
N ASN A 52 23.23 34.00 68.81
CA ASN A 52 24.10 34.60 67.80
C ASN A 52 25.35 33.74 67.57
N LEU A 53 26.08 33.40 68.65
CA LEU A 53 27.28 32.55 68.55
C LEU A 53 26.95 31.16 67.97
N SER A 54 25.80 30.60 68.33
CA SER A 54 25.34 29.29 67.86
C SER A 54 25.01 29.31 66.36
N VAL A 55 24.46 30.41 65.85
CA VAL A 55 24.25 30.63 64.41
C VAL A 55 25.58 30.83 63.69
N GLU A 56 26.48 31.65 64.24
CA GLU A 56 27.82 31.87 63.68
C GLU A 56 28.61 30.56 63.57
N VAL A 57 28.69 29.77 64.65
CA VAL A 57 29.42 28.49 64.64
C VAL A 57 28.80 27.49 63.65
N ARG A 58 27.47 27.44 63.52
CA ARG A 58 26.82 26.59 62.50
C ARG A 58 27.09 27.09 61.08
N SER A 59 27.12 28.41 60.86
CA SER A 59 27.42 28.99 59.55
C SER A 59 28.87 28.70 59.14
N VAL A 60 29.83 28.85 60.06
CA VAL A 60 31.24 28.50 59.83
C VAL A 60 31.39 27.00 59.57
N ARG A 61 30.67 26.16 60.31
CA ARG A 61 30.65 24.71 60.06
C ARG A 61 30.15 24.40 58.64
N SER A 62 29.01 24.94 58.25
CA SER A 62 28.45 24.73 56.91
C SER A 62 29.41 25.18 55.82
N MET A 63 30.06 26.33 56.02
CA MET A 63 31.08 26.85 55.11
C MET A 63 32.29 25.92 55.00
N LEU A 64 32.79 25.39 56.12
CA LEU A 64 33.92 24.45 56.12
C LEU A 64 33.56 23.10 55.49
N GLU A 65 32.34 22.60 55.72
CA GLU A 65 31.82 21.40 55.06
C GLU A 65 31.78 21.60 53.53
N GLU A 66 31.35 22.77 53.07
CA GLU A 66 31.33 23.13 51.64
C GLU A 66 32.74 23.28 51.05
N VAL A 67 33.69 23.86 51.80
CA VAL A 67 35.12 23.90 51.41
C VAL A 67 35.69 22.50 51.26
N ILE A 68 35.42 21.58 52.20
CA ILE A 68 35.88 20.19 52.12
C ILE A 68 35.28 19.49 50.89
N ALA A 69 33.97 19.64 50.67
CA ALA A 69 33.30 19.05 49.51
C ALA A 69 33.87 19.57 48.18
N ASN A 70 34.20 20.87 48.11
CA ASN A 70 34.85 21.46 46.94
C ASN A 70 36.29 20.98 46.76
N TRP A 71 37.06 20.75 47.83
CA TRP A 71 38.38 20.13 47.76
C TRP A 71 38.33 18.70 47.24
N ASP A 72 37.39 17.89 47.71
CA ASP A 72 37.19 16.52 47.24
C ASP A 72 36.79 16.50 45.76
N ARG A 73 35.88 17.40 45.35
CA ARG A 73 35.46 17.55 43.95
C ARG A 73 36.61 18.07 43.08
N TYR A 74 37.35 19.07 43.52
CA TYR A 74 38.49 19.61 42.79
C TYR A 74 39.59 18.56 42.62
N GLY A 75 40.00 17.89 43.70
CA GLY A 75 41.03 16.86 43.64
C GLY A 75 40.68 15.68 42.73
N SER A 76 39.44 15.18 42.83
CA SER A 76 38.97 14.07 41.99
C SER A 76 38.84 14.45 40.51
N THR A 77 38.30 15.64 40.21
CA THR A 77 38.16 16.14 38.83
C THR A 77 39.51 16.47 38.21
N VAL A 78 40.45 17.07 38.95
CA VAL A 78 41.82 17.32 38.47
C VAL A 78 42.55 16.01 38.16
N ALA A 79 42.52 15.04 39.07
CA ALA A 79 43.23 13.77 38.87
C ALA A 79 42.70 13.01 37.64
N SER A 80 41.37 12.93 37.49
CA SER A 80 40.76 12.26 36.34
C SER A 80 40.97 13.02 35.02
N LEU A 81 40.82 14.35 35.03
CA LEU A 81 41.02 15.18 33.83
C LEU A 81 42.48 15.19 33.38
N GLN A 82 43.45 15.22 34.29
CA GLN A 82 44.88 15.13 33.95
C GLN A 82 45.22 13.80 33.26
N ALA A 83 44.79 12.68 33.83
CA ALA A 83 44.99 11.36 33.23
C ALA A 83 44.37 11.29 31.83
N TRP A 84 43.14 11.79 31.69
CA TRP A 84 42.48 11.82 30.39
C TRP A 84 43.18 12.73 29.37
N LEU A 85 43.65 13.92 29.78
CA LEU A 85 44.39 14.84 28.90
C LEU A 85 45.66 14.20 28.35
N GLU A 86 46.41 13.46 29.17
CA GLU A 86 47.63 12.76 28.73
C GLU A 86 47.34 11.69 27.69
N ASP A 87 46.25 10.93 27.86
CA ASP A 87 45.84 9.93 26.88
C ASP A 87 45.28 10.58 25.61
N ALA A 88 44.51 11.66 25.75
CA ALA A 88 43.96 12.43 24.64
C ALA A 88 45.06 13.03 23.75
N GLU A 89 46.10 13.62 24.34
CA GLU A 89 47.26 14.18 23.63
C GLU A 89 47.99 13.08 22.83
N LYS A 90 48.12 11.86 23.37
CA LYS A 90 48.69 10.71 22.63
C LYS A 90 47.80 10.27 21.47
N MET A 91 46.47 10.33 21.65
CA MET A 91 45.50 9.95 20.62
C MET A 91 45.51 10.89 19.41
N LEU A 92 45.97 12.14 19.55
CA LEU A 92 46.10 13.06 18.41
C LEU A 92 47.02 12.56 17.29
N ASN A 93 47.95 11.65 17.59
CA ASN A 93 48.87 11.06 16.61
C ASN A 93 48.38 9.72 16.02
N GLN A 94 47.17 9.28 16.39
CA GLN A 94 46.59 8.02 15.92
C GLN A 94 45.75 8.21 14.65
N SER A 95 45.23 7.11 14.12
CA SER A 95 44.28 7.13 12.98
C SER A 95 42.98 7.88 13.31
N GLU A 96 42.31 8.41 12.29
CA GLU A 96 41.04 9.13 12.43
C GLU A 96 39.94 8.28 13.09
N HIS A 97 39.91 6.98 12.80
CA HIS A 97 38.96 6.06 13.42
C HIS A 97 39.19 5.91 14.92
N ALA A 98 40.46 5.78 15.35
CA ALA A 98 40.81 5.71 16.77
C ALA A 98 40.50 7.02 17.52
N LYS A 99 40.71 8.18 16.87
CA LYS A 99 40.32 9.49 17.42
C LYS A 99 38.82 9.57 17.65
N LYS A 100 38.01 9.19 16.65
CA LYS A 100 36.54 9.21 16.77
C LYS A 100 36.04 8.37 17.95
N ASP A 101 36.58 7.16 18.12
CA ASP A 101 36.14 6.26 19.19
C ASP A 101 36.54 6.78 20.58
N PHE A 102 37.75 7.31 20.74
CA PHE A 102 38.21 7.88 22.02
C PHE A 102 37.46 9.17 22.40
N PHE A 103 37.28 10.10 21.45
CA PHE A 103 36.64 11.40 21.70
C PHE A 103 35.11 11.36 21.72
N ARG A 104 34.49 10.20 21.52
CA ARG A 104 33.04 9.99 21.65
C ARG A 104 32.47 10.52 22.97
N ASN A 105 33.21 10.35 24.06
CA ASN A 105 32.83 10.80 25.40
C ASN A 105 33.29 12.24 25.72
N LEU A 106 33.73 13.02 24.73
CA LEU A 106 34.17 14.41 24.94
C LEU A 106 33.13 15.28 25.70
N PRO A 107 31.80 15.15 25.50
CA PRO A 107 30.81 15.91 26.28
C PRO A 107 30.91 15.70 27.81
N HIS A 108 31.21 14.47 28.25
CA HIS A 108 31.42 14.18 29.66
C HIS A 108 32.64 14.94 30.20
N TRP A 109 33.73 14.98 29.44
CA TRP A 109 34.94 15.69 29.84
C TRP A 109 34.80 17.21 29.81
N ILE A 110 33.97 17.76 28.93
CA ILE A 110 33.56 19.18 28.99
C ILE A 110 32.88 19.47 30.33
N GLN A 111 32.00 18.58 30.79
CA GLN A 111 31.33 18.72 32.08
C GLN A 111 32.31 18.60 33.26
N GLN A 112 33.25 17.66 33.21
CA GLN A 112 34.30 17.52 34.24
C GLN A 112 35.21 18.75 34.30
N HIS A 113 35.57 19.32 33.15
CA HIS A 113 36.35 20.56 33.05
C HIS A 113 35.61 21.76 33.67
N THR A 114 34.32 21.91 33.40
CA THR A 114 33.49 22.95 34.05
C THR A 114 33.42 22.73 35.56
N ALA A 115 33.16 21.50 36.01
CA ALA A 115 33.08 21.15 37.42
C ALA A 115 34.39 21.41 38.18
N MET A 116 35.54 21.14 37.56
CA MET A 116 36.86 21.46 38.10
C MET A 116 37.04 22.98 38.25
N ASN A 117 36.65 23.76 37.25
CA ASN A 117 36.78 25.21 37.29
C ASN A 117 35.88 25.83 38.36
N ASP A 118 34.63 25.38 38.46
CA ASP A 118 33.69 25.87 39.47
C ASP A 118 34.22 25.61 40.89
N ALA A 119 34.65 24.37 41.16
CA ALA A 119 35.21 24.00 42.46
C ALA A 119 36.52 24.76 42.74
N GLY A 120 37.41 24.87 41.76
CA GLY A 120 38.68 25.57 41.92
C GLY A 120 38.51 27.07 42.15
N ASN A 121 37.57 27.73 41.45
CA ASN A 121 37.24 29.14 41.66
C ASN A 121 36.67 29.39 43.07
N PHE A 122 35.77 28.52 43.54
CA PHE A 122 35.26 28.59 44.91
C PHE A 122 36.38 28.47 45.95
N LEU A 123 37.30 27.52 45.78
CA LEU A 123 38.42 27.34 46.70
C LEU A 123 39.40 28.52 46.68
N ILE A 124 39.64 29.12 45.51
CA ILE A 124 40.46 30.32 45.36
C ILE A 124 39.89 31.51 46.16
N GLU A 125 38.56 31.66 46.19
CA GLU A 125 37.89 32.75 46.90
C GLU A 125 37.85 32.53 48.43
N THR A 126 37.93 31.28 48.88
CA THR A 126 37.65 30.89 50.27
C THR A 126 38.88 30.47 51.08
N CYS A 127 39.96 30.06 50.41
CA CYS A 127 41.22 29.65 51.05
C CYS A 127 42.19 30.83 51.24
N ASP A 128 43.27 30.60 51.99
CA ASP A 128 44.31 31.60 52.20
C ASP A 128 45.12 31.90 50.94
N GLU A 129 45.81 33.06 50.94
CA GLU A 129 46.45 33.62 49.76
C GLU A 129 47.49 32.71 49.10
N MET A 130 48.21 31.90 49.89
CA MET A 130 49.21 30.96 49.35
C MET A 130 48.52 29.81 48.62
N VAL A 131 47.53 29.19 49.25
CA VAL A 131 46.75 28.10 48.66
C VAL A 131 45.99 28.58 47.41
N SER A 132 45.40 29.76 47.47
CA SER A 132 44.70 30.36 46.32
C SER A 132 45.65 30.67 45.16
N ARG A 133 46.91 31.06 45.42
CA ARG A 133 47.92 31.25 44.37
C ARG A 133 48.27 29.93 43.69
N ASP A 134 48.47 28.87 44.47
CA ASP A 134 48.84 27.56 43.94
C ASP A 134 47.68 26.95 43.11
N LEU A 135 46.44 27.08 43.58
CA LEU A 135 45.23 26.70 42.84
C LEU A 135 45.09 27.47 41.52
N LYS A 136 45.31 28.79 41.53
CA LYS A 136 45.31 29.62 40.31
C LYS A 136 46.34 29.12 39.30
N GLN A 137 47.54 28.78 39.76
CA GLN A 137 48.60 28.28 38.89
C GLN A 137 48.24 26.91 38.30
N GLN A 138 47.69 25.99 39.09
CA GLN A 138 47.27 24.67 38.62
C GLN A 138 46.12 24.76 37.61
N LEU A 139 45.09 25.57 37.89
CA LEU A 139 43.99 25.83 36.96
C LEU A 139 44.48 26.46 35.66
N LEU A 140 45.41 27.41 35.72
CA LEU A 140 45.96 28.06 34.53
C LEU A 140 46.63 27.04 33.60
N LEU A 141 47.43 26.13 34.15
CA LEU A 141 48.11 25.08 33.39
C LEU A 141 47.11 24.08 32.78
N LEU A 142 46.18 23.59 33.59
CA LEU A 142 45.15 22.64 33.14
C LEU A 142 44.22 23.24 32.08
N ASN A 143 43.77 24.48 32.29
CA ASN A 143 42.93 25.19 31.33
C ASN A 143 43.70 25.52 30.05
N GLY A 144 45.01 25.77 30.13
CA GLY A 144 45.89 25.93 28.96
C GLY A 144 45.91 24.66 28.12
N ARG A 145 46.29 23.52 28.73
CA ARG A 145 46.33 22.21 28.06
C ARG A 145 44.97 21.83 27.47
N TRP A 146 43.89 21.97 28.25
CA TRP A 146 42.53 21.71 27.80
C TRP A 146 42.18 22.55 26.58
N ARG A 147 42.50 23.85 26.57
CA ARG A 147 42.19 24.76 25.46
C ARG A 147 42.89 24.37 24.17
N GLU A 148 44.18 24.02 24.27
CA GLU A 148 44.97 23.58 23.11
C GLU A 148 44.40 22.31 22.51
N LEU A 149 44.18 21.28 23.34
CA LEU A 149 43.57 20.02 22.90
C LEU A 149 42.16 20.24 22.32
N PHE A 150 41.31 20.98 23.04
CA PHE A 150 39.91 21.18 22.66
C PHE A 150 39.76 21.87 21.31
N MET A 151 40.67 22.78 20.94
CA MET A 151 40.66 23.40 19.62
C MET A 151 40.79 22.38 18.48
N GLU A 152 41.57 21.31 18.70
CA GLU A 152 41.75 20.24 17.72
C GLU A 152 40.61 19.23 17.72
N VAL A 153 40.02 18.94 18.90
CA VAL A 153 39.07 17.81 19.05
C VAL A 153 37.61 18.23 19.15
N LYS A 154 37.28 19.53 19.17
CA LYS A 154 35.90 20.04 19.31
C LYS A 154 34.90 19.48 18.29
N GLN A 155 35.37 19.08 17.11
CA GLN A 155 34.51 18.49 16.07
C GLN A 155 33.92 17.13 16.49
N TYR A 156 34.62 16.39 17.35
CA TYR A 156 34.16 15.08 17.82
C TYR A 156 33.03 15.16 18.85
N ALA A 157 32.85 16.31 19.52
CA ALA A 157 31.70 16.52 20.42
C ALA A 157 30.34 16.46 19.70
N ARG A 158 30.31 16.68 18.38
CA ARG A 158 29.11 16.56 17.54
C ARG A 158 29.08 15.29 16.68
N ALA A 159 30.21 14.61 16.52
CA ALA A 159 30.32 13.45 15.64
C ALA A 159 29.35 12.32 16.04
N ASP A 160 29.18 12.10 17.35
CA ASP A 160 28.27 11.08 17.87
C ASP A 160 26.79 11.42 17.62
N GLU A 161 26.44 12.71 17.62
CA GLU A 161 25.09 13.18 17.30
C GLU A 161 24.82 13.11 15.80
N LEU A 162 25.81 13.48 14.98
CA LEU A 162 25.78 13.33 13.53
C LEU A 162 25.59 11.86 13.12
N ASP A 163 26.35 10.94 13.71
CA ASP A 163 26.27 9.51 13.40
C ASP A 163 24.92 8.91 13.82
N ARG A 164 24.36 9.35 14.96
CA ARG A 164 22.98 9.01 15.34
C ARG A 164 21.96 9.54 14.34
N MET A 165 22.05 10.82 13.95
CA MET A 165 21.15 11.41 12.95
C MET A 165 21.27 10.71 11.60
N LYS A 166 22.48 10.38 11.14
CA LYS A 166 22.73 9.62 9.90
C LYS A 166 22.11 8.23 9.97
N LYS A 167 22.21 7.55 11.11
CA LYS A 167 21.57 6.25 11.32
C LYS A 167 20.04 6.36 11.26
N GLU A 168 19.44 7.31 11.98
CA GLU A 168 17.99 7.56 11.94
C GLU A 168 17.51 7.89 10.53
N TYR A 169 18.29 8.69 9.79
CA TYR A 169 18.06 8.99 8.37
C TYR A 169 18.03 7.72 7.53
N ASN A 170 19.08 6.89 7.60
CA ASN A 170 19.18 5.66 6.81
C ASN A 170 18.07 4.66 7.14
N ASP A 171 17.77 4.47 8.42
CA ASP A 171 16.70 3.58 8.87
C ASP A 171 15.33 4.04 8.34
N CYS A 172 15.04 5.35 8.43
CA CYS A 172 13.79 5.91 7.92
C CYS A 172 13.71 5.88 6.38
N VAL A 173 14.79 6.19 5.67
CA VAL A 173 14.88 6.07 4.21
C VAL A 173 14.60 4.63 3.77
N THR A 174 15.14 3.64 4.48
CA THR A 174 14.89 2.22 4.22
C THR A 174 13.41 1.89 4.36
N VAL A 175 12.78 2.27 5.48
CA VAL A 175 11.34 2.05 5.72
C VAL A 175 10.46 2.72 4.66
N LEU A 176 10.75 3.98 4.30
CA LEU A 176 10.01 4.71 3.27
C LEU A 176 10.17 4.08 1.89
N SER A 177 11.39 3.64 1.55
CA SER A 177 11.69 2.97 0.27
C SER A 177 10.99 1.61 0.17
N GLU A 178 11.05 0.80 1.22
CA GLU A 178 10.37 -0.50 1.29
C GLU A 178 8.86 -0.36 1.15
N PHE A 179 8.26 0.61 1.85
CA PHE A 179 6.84 0.92 1.71
C PHE A 179 6.50 1.35 0.27
N ALA A 180 7.24 2.32 -0.28
CA ALA A 180 6.96 2.84 -1.62
C ALA A 180 7.11 1.76 -2.70
N THR A 181 8.13 0.91 -2.60
CA THR A 181 8.37 -0.20 -3.53
C THR A 181 7.31 -1.28 -3.37
N GLY A 182 6.96 -1.64 -2.13
CA GLY A 182 5.91 -2.62 -1.85
C GLY A 182 4.54 -2.17 -2.35
N ALA A 183 4.20 -0.89 -2.16
CA ALA A 183 2.95 -0.31 -2.65
C ALA A 183 2.92 -0.26 -4.19
N HIS A 184 3.98 0.23 -4.83
CA HIS A 184 4.05 0.24 -6.31
C HIS A 184 3.92 -1.15 -6.93
N ARG A 185 4.54 -2.16 -6.30
CA ARG A 185 4.39 -3.55 -6.74
C ARG A 185 2.92 -3.95 -6.74
N LYS A 186 2.21 -3.77 -5.61
CA LYS A 186 0.78 -4.09 -5.50
C LYS A 186 -0.09 -3.32 -6.51
N LEU A 187 0.27 -2.08 -6.84
CA LEU A 187 -0.45 -1.22 -7.79
C LEU A 187 -0.24 -1.61 -9.27
N SER A 188 0.81 -2.37 -9.58
CA SER A 188 1.25 -2.63 -10.96
C SER A 188 1.37 -4.12 -11.30
N GLU A 189 1.30 -5.00 -10.32
CA GLU A 189 1.46 -6.45 -10.47
C GLU A 189 0.29 -7.04 -11.27
N PRO A 190 0.53 -7.89 -12.28
CA PRO A 190 -0.53 -8.53 -13.04
C PRO A 190 -1.50 -9.31 -12.14
N LEU A 191 -2.79 -9.01 -12.24
CA LEU A 191 -3.83 -9.61 -11.40
C LEU A 191 -4.77 -10.47 -12.24
N GLU A 192 -4.89 -11.77 -11.91
CA GLU A 192 -5.92 -12.61 -12.51
C GLU A 192 -7.32 -12.15 -12.07
N VAL A 193 -8.19 -11.80 -13.02
CA VAL A 193 -9.55 -11.31 -12.75
C VAL A 193 -10.41 -12.43 -12.16
N SER A 194 -10.72 -12.33 -10.88
CA SER A 194 -11.70 -13.14 -10.14
C SER A 194 -12.24 -12.34 -8.96
N PHE A 195 -13.40 -12.72 -8.42
CA PHE A 195 -13.97 -12.03 -7.26
C PHE A 195 -13.01 -12.03 -6.06
N ILE A 196 -12.39 -13.19 -5.79
CA ILE A 196 -11.47 -13.36 -4.65
C ILE A 196 -10.23 -12.48 -4.82
N ASN A 197 -9.59 -12.50 -5.99
CA ASN A 197 -8.35 -11.74 -6.20
C ASN A 197 -8.60 -10.22 -6.15
N VAL A 198 -9.69 -9.75 -6.74
CA VAL A 198 -10.07 -8.33 -6.70
C VAL A 198 -10.40 -7.91 -5.27
N LYS A 199 -11.09 -8.76 -4.50
CA LYS A 199 -11.37 -8.51 -3.08
C LYS A 199 -10.10 -8.40 -2.23
N LEU A 200 -9.13 -9.29 -2.45
CA LEU A 200 -7.83 -9.24 -1.76
C LEU A 200 -7.05 -7.96 -2.14
N LEU A 201 -7.06 -7.58 -3.41
CA LEU A 201 -6.44 -6.33 -3.85
C LEU A 201 -7.09 -5.11 -3.17
N ILE A 202 -8.43 -5.06 -3.08
CA ILE A 202 -9.13 -3.96 -2.38
C ILE A 202 -8.64 -3.84 -0.93
N GLN A 203 -8.54 -4.96 -0.20
CA GLN A 203 -8.02 -4.96 1.17
C GLN A 203 -6.56 -4.45 1.24
N ASP A 204 -5.73 -4.86 0.29
CA ASP A 204 -4.35 -4.39 0.17
C ASP A 204 -4.26 -2.87 -0.10
N LEU A 205 -5.18 -2.33 -0.90
CA LEU A 205 -5.26 -0.89 -1.20
C LEU A 205 -5.78 -0.08 0.00
N GLU A 206 -6.72 -0.63 0.76
CA GLU A 206 -7.19 -0.04 2.02
C GLU A 206 -6.07 0.03 3.08
N ASP A 207 -5.22 -0.99 3.18
CA ASP A 207 -4.01 -0.96 4.05
C ASP A 207 -3.03 0.14 3.60
N ILE A 208 -2.80 0.27 2.29
CA ILE A 208 -1.97 1.35 1.73
C ILE A 208 -2.57 2.72 2.10
N GLU A 209 -3.87 2.91 1.90
CA GLU A 209 -4.56 4.16 2.22
C GLU A 209 -4.36 4.57 3.69
N GLN A 210 -4.47 3.62 4.63
CA GLN A 210 -4.26 3.87 6.05
C GLN A 210 -2.80 4.20 6.39
N ARG A 211 -1.83 3.62 5.67
CA ARG A 211 -0.40 3.82 5.93
C ARG A 211 0.18 5.09 5.30
N VAL A 212 -0.39 5.60 4.21
CA VAL A 212 0.10 6.80 3.50
C VAL A 212 0.28 8.02 4.43
N PRO A 213 -0.68 8.40 5.31
CA PRO A 213 -0.50 9.54 6.22
C PRO A 213 0.67 9.38 7.19
N VAL A 214 0.93 8.16 7.66
CA VAL A 214 2.04 7.85 8.56
C VAL A 214 3.38 8.02 7.83
N MET A 215 3.46 7.52 6.59
CA MET A 215 4.66 7.65 5.76
C MET A 215 4.91 9.11 5.36
N ASP A 216 3.87 9.89 5.06
CA ASP A 216 3.98 11.34 4.80
C ASP A 216 4.52 12.11 6.02
N ALA A 217 4.07 11.75 7.22
CA ALA A 217 4.57 12.34 8.46
C ALA A 217 6.05 11.99 8.70
N GLN A 218 6.43 10.73 8.50
CA GLN A 218 7.82 10.29 8.59
C GLN A 218 8.73 10.98 7.57
N TYR A 219 8.29 11.08 6.31
CA TYR A 219 9.02 11.80 5.26
C TYR A 219 9.26 13.27 5.64
N LYS A 220 8.25 13.96 6.16
CA LYS A 220 8.39 15.36 6.62
C LYS A 220 9.37 15.49 7.79
N MET A 221 9.33 14.56 8.74
CA MET A 221 10.21 14.57 9.89
C MET A 221 11.66 14.32 9.47
N ILE A 222 11.91 13.29 8.66
CA ILE A 222 13.25 12.95 8.22
C ILE A 222 13.84 13.99 7.26
N THR A 223 13.00 14.70 6.50
CA THR A 223 13.45 15.87 5.72
C THR A 223 14.11 16.92 6.62
N LYS A 224 13.57 17.17 7.82
CA LYS A 224 14.18 18.13 8.76
C LYS A 224 15.53 17.63 9.27
N THR A 225 15.62 16.34 9.61
CA THR A 225 16.87 15.70 10.03
C THR A 225 17.92 15.74 8.92
N ALA A 226 17.56 15.43 7.67
CA ALA A 226 18.45 15.52 6.52
C ALA A 226 19.02 16.94 6.34
N HIS A 227 18.20 17.99 6.49
CA HIS A 227 18.68 19.38 6.42
C HIS A 227 19.68 19.72 7.54
N LEU A 228 19.56 19.11 8.72
CA LEU A 228 20.55 19.29 9.79
C LEU A 228 21.86 18.57 9.44
N ILE A 229 21.79 17.32 8.95
CA ILE A 229 22.95 16.55 8.54
C ILE A 229 23.71 17.26 7.41
N THR A 230 23.00 17.80 6.40
CA THR A 230 23.61 18.46 5.22
C THR A 230 24.49 19.67 5.56
N LYS A 231 24.30 20.29 6.73
CA LYS A 231 25.13 21.42 7.19
C LYS A 231 26.52 21.00 7.69
N GLU A 232 26.69 19.72 8.02
CA GLU A 232 27.86 19.17 8.72
C GLU A 232 28.63 18.15 7.87
N ILE A 233 28.17 17.86 6.64
CA ILE A 233 28.78 16.93 5.68
C ILE A 233 29.29 17.67 4.43
N SER A 234 30.00 16.96 3.55
CA SER A 234 30.48 17.54 2.29
C SER A 234 29.32 17.89 1.35
N GLN A 235 29.55 18.84 0.43
CA GLN A 235 28.55 19.25 -0.56
C GLN A 235 28.11 18.09 -1.46
N GLU A 236 29.01 17.17 -1.78
CA GLU A 236 28.74 15.99 -2.61
C GLU A 236 27.77 15.03 -1.90
N GLU A 237 28.06 14.67 -0.64
CA GLU A 237 27.18 13.82 0.17
C GLU A 237 25.81 14.49 0.41
N ALA A 238 25.79 15.82 0.61
CA ALA A 238 24.54 16.56 0.76
C ALA A 238 23.69 16.49 -0.51
N ASN A 239 24.29 16.63 -1.69
CA ASN A 239 23.59 16.53 -2.97
C ASN A 239 22.99 15.13 -3.18
N GLU A 240 23.72 14.06 -2.84
CA GLU A 240 23.22 12.68 -2.91
C GLU A 240 22.03 12.45 -1.97
N MET A 241 22.10 12.99 -0.75
CA MET A 241 21.02 12.94 0.23
C MET A 241 19.75 13.64 -0.28
N PHE A 242 19.88 14.82 -0.91
CA PHE A 242 18.76 15.52 -1.52
C PHE A 242 18.18 14.79 -2.74
N ALA A 243 19.03 14.15 -3.54
CA ALA A 243 18.58 13.34 -4.67
C ALA A 243 17.75 12.15 -4.18
N THR A 244 18.20 11.44 -3.15
CA THR A 244 17.49 10.33 -2.52
C THR A 244 16.13 10.77 -1.97
N MET A 245 16.10 11.87 -1.22
CA MET A 245 14.85 12.44 -0.68
C MET A 245 13.87 12.84 -1.79
N SER A 246 14.36 13.46 -2.87
CA SER A 246 13.53 13.85 -4.01
C SER A 246 12.95 12.63 -4.72
N GLY A 247 13.75 11.58 -4.94
CA GLY A 247 13.30 10.31 -5.50
C GLY A 247 12.23 9.63 -4.64
N LEU A 248 12.44 9.55 -3.32
CA LEU A 248 11.43 9.01 -2.39
C LEU A 248 10.11 9.80 -2.44
N LYS A 249 10.18 11.12 -2.48
CA LYS A 249 8.98 11.98 -2.58
C LYS A 249 8.20 11.70 -3.86
N GLU A 250 8.90 11.56 -4.99
CA GLU A 250 8.28 11.24 -6.27
C GLU A 250 7.57 9.88 -6.20
N GLN A 251 8.21 8.87 -5.62
CA GLN A 251 7.60 7.55 -5.44
C GLN A 251 6.37 7.60 -4.52
N LEU A 252 6.45 8.26 -3.37
CA LEU A 252 5.29 8.40 -2.47
C LEU A 252 4.12 9.13 -3.13
N THR A 253 4.42 10.14 -3.96
CA THR A 253 3.41 10.87 -4.73
C THR A 253 2.75 9.96 -5.78
N LYS A 254 3.54 9.16 -6.51
CA LYS A 254 3.00 8.18 -7.47
C LYS A 254 2.09 7.15 -6.79
N VAL A 255 2.47 6.62 -5.62
CA VAL A 255 1.60 5.73 -4.85
C VAL A 255 0.27 6.43 -4.58
N LYS A 256 0.31 7.67 -4.09
CA LYS A 256 -0.86 8.47 -3.74
C LYS A 256 -1.79 8.73 -4.93
N ASP A 257 -1.22 9.07 -6.07
CA ASP A 257 -1.98 9.39 -7.28
C ASP A 257 -2.62 8.13 -7.90
N CYS A 258 -2.01 6.96 -7.70
CA CYS A 258 -2.46 5.71 -8.33
C CYS A 258 -3.43 4.88 -7.46
N TYR A 259 -3.29 4.86 -6.13
CA TYR A 259 -4.09 3.94 -5.30
C TYR A 259 -5.57 4.30 -5.28
N SER A 260 -5.92 5.60 -5.25
CA SER A 260 -7.31 6.03 -5.10
C SER A 260 -8.17 5.71 -6.33
N PRO A 261 -7.74 5.99 -7.58
CA PRO A 261 -8.43 5.53 -8.77
C PRO A 261 -8.55 4.00 -8.84
N LEU A 262 -7.47 3.29 -8.51
CA LEU A 262 -7.45 1.82 -8.56
C LEU A 262 -8.41 1.20 -7.56
N LEU A 263 -8.48 1.73 -6.33
CA LEU A 263 -9.42 1.29 -5.31
C LEU A 263 -10.86 1.50 -5.77
N SER A 264 -11.19 2.68 -6.29
CA SER A 264 -12.54 2.99 -6.76
C SER A 264 -12.98 2.08 -7.91
N GLU A 265 -12.13 1.90 -8.91
CA GLU A 265 -12.47 1.05 -10.06
C GLU A 265 -12.52 -0.44 -9.68
N SER A 266 -11.66 -0.90 -8.76
CA SER A 266 -11.70 -2.27 -8.24
C SER A 266 -12.98 -2.55 -7.46
N GLN A 267 -13.43 -1.60 -6.64
CA GLN A 267 -14.72 -1.68 -5.92
C GLN A 267 -15.91 -1.73 -6.89
N GLN A 268 -15.88 -0.95 -7.96
CA GLN A 268 -16.91 -0.98 -9.00
C GLN A 268 -16.92 -2.31 -9.76
N LEU A 269 -15.75 -2.90 -10.03
CA LEU A 269 -15.61 -4.20 -10.68
C LEU A 269 -16.07 -5.37 -9.79
N LEU A 270 -16.02 -5.21 -8.47
CA LEU A 270 -16.37 -6.26 -7.53
C LEU A 270 -17.83 -6.71 -7.68
N VAL A 271 -18.75 -5.78 -7.88
CA VAL A 271 -20.20 -6.04 -8.01
C VAL A 271 -20.53 -6.94 -9.22
N PRO A 272 -20.12 -6.62 -10.47
CA PRO A 272 -20.37 -7.52 -11.60
C PRO A 272 -19.63 -8.85 -11.49
N LEU A 273 -18.49 -8.92 -10.80
CA LEU A 273 -17.81 -10.20 -10.53
C LEU A 273 -18.59 -11.08 -9.54
N GLU A 274 -19.12 -10.50 -8.47
CA GLU A 274 -19.96 -11.22 -7.49
C GLU A 274 -21.22 -11.79 -8.15
N GLU A 275 -21.91 -10.97 -8.95
CA GLU A 275 -23.10 -11.43 -9.67
C GLU A 275 -22.73 -12.51 -10.69
N LEU A 276 -21.60 -12.38 -11.40
CA LEU A 276 -21.13 -13.41 -12.33
C LEU A 276 -20.85 -14.73 -11.61
N GLU A 277 -20.18 -14.71 -10.45
CA GLU A 277 -19.94 -15.93 -9.65
C GLU A 277 -21.23 -16.56 -9.14
N LYS A 278 -22.21 -15.74 -8.74
CA LYS A 278 -23.53 -16.21 -8.35
C LYS A 278 -24.26 -16.90 -9.50
N GLN A 279 -24.21 -16.33 -10.70
CA GLN A 279 -24.80 -16.96 -11.89
C GLN A 279 -24.06 -18.24 -12.28
N MET A 280 -22.72 -18.27 -12.15
CA MET A 280 -21.94 -19.48 -12.37
C MET A 280 -22.31 -20.62 -11.41
N THR A 281 -22.50 -20.29 -10.14
CA THR A 281 -22.92 -21.25 -9.11
C THR A 281 -24.32 -21.77 -9.41
N ALA A 282 -25.27 -20.87 -9.72
CA ALA A 282 -26.63 -21.23 -10.07
C ALA A 282 -26.70 -22.14 -11.32
N PHE A 283 -25.80 -21.95 -12.29
CA PHE A 283 -25.68 -22.81 -13.45
C PHE A 283 -25.28 -24.25 -13.08
N TYR A 284 -24.19 -24.42 -12.31
CA TYR A 284 -23.74 -25.75 -11.90
C TYR A 284 -24.73 -26.44 -10.96
N ASP A 285 -25.38 -25.70 -10.06
CA ASP A 285 -26.45 -26.23 -9.21
C ASP A 285 -27.63 -26.72 -10.05
N SER A 286 -28.00 -25.97 -11.09
CA SER A 286 -29.10 -26.35 -11.99
C SER A 286 -28.73 -27.59 -12.82
N LEU A 287 -27.47 -27.70 -13.29
CA LEU A 287 -26.98 -28.89 -13.98
C LEU A 287 -27.03 -30.13 -13.07
N GLY A 288 -26.56 -30.03 -11.83
CA GLY A 288 -26.60 -31.13 -10.87
C GLY A 288 -28.04 -31.61 -10.59
N LYS A 289 -28.97 -30.67 -10.38
CA LYS A 289 -30.40 -31.00 -10.19
C LYS A 289 -30.99 -31.73 -11.39
N ILE A 290 -30.61 -31.36 -12.60
CA ILE A 290 -31.12 -32.06 -13.78
C ILE A 290 -30.58 -33.50 -13.81
N ASP A 291 -29.29 -33.72 -13.54
CA ASP A 291 -28.73 -35.08 -13.54
C ASP A 291 -29.42 -35.98 -12.50
N GLU A 292 -29.71 -35.44 -11.31
CA GLU A 292 -30.52 -36.12 -10.28
C GLU A 292 -31.93 -36.45 -10.78
N ILE A 293 -32.63 -35.47 -11.38
CA ILE A 293 -33.99 -35.66 -11.91
C ILE A 293 -33.99 -36.70 -13.04
N MET A 294 -32.98 -36.66 -13.92
CA MET A 294 -32.84 -37.61 -15.02
C MET A 294 -32.65 -39.04 -14.52
N THR A 295 -31.81 -39.22 -13.50
CA THR A 295 -31.60 -40.54 -12.86
C THR A 295 -32.92 -41.10 -12.30
N VAL A 296 -33.75 -40.25 -11.69
CA VAL A 296 -35.08 -40.67 -11.20
C VAL A 296 -36.01 -41.03 -12.36
N LEU A 297 -36.05 -40.22 -13.42
CA LEU A 297 -36.90 -40.45 -14.59
C LEU A 297 -36.53 -41.73 -15.37
N GLU A 298 -35.27 -42.16 -15.33
CA GLU A 298 -34.81 -43.40 -15.99
C GLU A 298 -35.38 -44.68 -15.34
N HIS A 299 -35.70 -44.63 -14.04
CA HIS A 299 -36.18 -45.77 -13.25
C HIS A 299 -37.69 -45.75 -12.95
N GLU A 300 -38.37 -44.62 -13.13
CA GLU A 300 -39.78 -44.45 -12.79
C GLU A 300 -40.71 -44.75 -13.99
N ALA A 301 -41.83 -45.44 -13.74
CA ALA A 301 -42.81 -45.73 -14.78
C ALA A 301 -43.46 -44.43 -15.32
N GLN A 302 -43.61 -44.31 -16.64
CA GLN A 302 -44.12 -43.08 -17.26
C GLN A 302 -45.57 -42.71 -16.88
N SER A 303 -46.35 -43.68 -16.42
CA SER A 303 -47.72 -43.48 -15.91
C SER A 303 -47.77 -42.93 -14.47
N SER A 304 -46.65 -42.93 -13.75
CA SER A 304 -46.55 -42.49 -12.36
C SER A 304 -46.81 -40.97 -12.21
N PRO A 305 -47.56 -40.54 -11.19
CA PRO A 305 -47.67 -39.11 -10.87
C PRO A 305 -46.31 -38.48 -10.55
N LEU A 306 -45.36 -39.27 -10.02
CA LEU A 306 -44.00 -38.82 -9.74
C LEU A 306 -43.23 -38.50 -11.04
N PHE A 307 -43.41 -39.28 -12.10
CA PHE A 307 -42.80 -39.02 -13.41
C PHE A 307 -43.27 -37.68 -13.98
N LYS A 308 -44.59 -37.40 -13.94
CA LYS A 308 -45.15 -36.12 -14.42
C LYS A 308 -44.61 -34.93 -13.64
N GLN A 309 -44.51 -35.07 -12.32
CA GLN A 309 -43.94 -34.03 -11.46
C GLN A 309 -42.46 -33.79 -11.80
N LYS A 310 -41.64 -34.84 -11.84
CA LYS A 310 -40.21 -34.76 -12.12
C LYS A 310 -39.91 -34.23 -13.52
N HIS A 311 -40.75 -34.56 -14.51
CA HIS A 311 -40.65 -33.99 -15.84
C HIS A 311 -40.93 -32.48 -15.88
N GLN A 312 -41.90 -31.98 -15.10
CA GLN A 312 -42.12 -30.53 -14.97
C GLN A 312 -40.94 -29.83 -14.27
N GLU A 313 -40.37 -30.45 -13.23
CA GLU A 313 -39.16 -29.96 -12.55
C GLU A 313 -37.95 -29.91 -13.51
N LEU A 314 -37.82 -30.91 -14.39
CA LEU A 314 -36.78 -30.96 -15.42
C LEU A 314 -36.87 -29.76 -16.37
N LEU A 315 -38.05 -29.48 -16.92
CA LEU A 315 -38.28 -28.34 -17.82
C LEU A 315 -37.96 -27.01 -17.14
N ALA A 316 -38.36 -26.85 -15.88
CA ALA A 316 -38.05 -25.66 -15.10
C ALA A 316 -36.53 -25.50 -14.88
N CYS A 317 -35.81 -26.58 -14.59
CA CYS A 317 -34.35 -26.57 -14.42
C CYS A 317 -33.61 -26.29 -15.74
N GLN A 318 -34.10 -26.83 -16.87
CA GLN A 318 -33.55 -26.53 -18.20
C GLN A 318 -33.66 -25.04 -18.54
N GLU A 319 -34.82 -24.43 -18.29
CA GLU A 319 -35.02 -23.00 -18.53
C GLU A 319 -34.16 -22.15 -17.59
N SER A 320 -34.02 -22.58 -16.33
CA SER A 320 -33.08 -21.98 -15.37
C SER A 320 -31.64 -22.02 -15.89
N CYS A 321 -31.16 -23.16 -16.41
CA CYS A 321 -29.81 -23.29 -16.99
C CYS A 321 -29.60 -22.34 -18.19
N LYS A 322 -30.57 -22.27 -19.11
CA LYS A 322 -30.53 -21.37 -20.28
C LYS A 322 -30.45 -19.90 -19.85
N LYS A 323 -31.27 -19.54 -18.86
CA LYS A 323 -31.28 -18.19 -18.29
C LYS A 323 -29.96 -17.86 -17.61
N ALA A 324 -29.41 -18.77 -16.80
CA ALA A 324 -28.12 -18.59 -16.14
C ALA A 324 -26.98 -18.40 -17.16
N MET A 325 -26.92 -19.23 -18.21
CA MET A 325 -25.91 -19.07 -19.28
C MET A 325 -26.01 -17.71 -19.99
N THR A 326 -27.22 -17.26 -20.30
CA THR A 326 -27.42 -15.93 -20.92
C THR A 326 -26.93 -14.80 -19.99
N GLN A 327 -27.12 -14.93 -18.69
CA GLN A 327 -26.63 -13.94 -17.72
C GLN A 327 -25.11 -14.02 -17.54
N ILE A 328 -24.53 -15.22 -17.55
CA ILE A 328 -23.07 -15.43 -17.50
C ILE A 328 -22.38 -14.76 -18.69
N GLU A 329 -22.91 -14.92 -19.90
CA GLU A 329 -22.40 -14.26 -21.10
C GLU A 329 -22.44 -12.73 -20.99
N LYS A 330 -23.60 -12.20 -20.58
CA LYS A 330 -23.78 -10.75 -20.40
C LYS A 330 -22.86 -10.19 -19.31
N GLY A 331 -22.76 -10.88 -18.18
CA GLY A 331 -21.89 -10.52 -17.07
C GLY A 331 -20.42 -10.54 -17.47
N SER A 332 -19.97 -11.62 -18.11
CA SER A 332 -18.60 -11.75 -18.64
C SER A 332 -18.26 -10.65 -19.64
N GLN A 333 -19.16 -10.35 -20.59
CA GLN A 333 -18.93 -9.27 -21.56
C GLN A 333 -18.88 -7.89 -20.88
N SER A 334 -19.66 -7.69 -19.82
CA SER A 334 -19.68 -6.43 -19.06
C SER A 334 -18.37 -6.24 -18.29
N VAL A 335 -17.88 -7.28 -17.61
CA VAL A 335 -16.56 -7.32 -16.96
C VAL A 335 -15.44 -7.09 -17.97
N GLN A 336 -15.52 -7.76 -19.13
CA GLN A 336 -14.55 -7.61 -20.21
C GLN A 336 -14.44 -6.16 -20.68
N LYS A 337 -15.59 -5.53 -20.96
CA LYS A 337 -15.67 -4.13 -21.39
C LYS A 337 -15.15 -3.18 -20.32
N PHE A 338 -15.55 -3.38 -19.06
CA PHE A 338 -15.15 -2.53 -17.94
C PHE A 338 -13.63 -2.44 -17.82
N VAL A 339 -12.96 -3.60 -17.75
CA VAL A 339 -11.50 -3.66 -17.62
C VAL A 339 -10.78 -3.19 -18.89
N THR A 340 -11.29 -3.50 -20.10
CA THR A 340 -10.64 -3.09 -21.36
C THR A 340 -10.70 -1.58 -21.60
N LEU A 341 -11.77 -0.92 -21.15
CA LEU A 341 -11.96 0.53 -21.30
C LEU A 341 -11.23 1.33 -20.22
N SER A 342 -10.88 0.69 -19.10
CA SER A 342 -10.15 1.32 -18.01
C SER A 342 -8.69 1.58 -18.36
N ASN A 343 -8.20 2.77 -18.01
CA ASN A 343 -6.78 3.08 -18.06
C ASN A 343 -6.01 2.66 -16.80
N VAL A 344 -6.72 2.34 -15.73
CA VAL A 344 -6.18 2.01 -14.41
C VAL A 344 -6.01 0.49 -14.24
N LEU A 345 -6.95 -0.29 -14.77
CA LEU A 345 -7.00 -1.76 -14.66
C LEU A 345 -6.19 -2.48 -15.74
N LYS A 346 -5.19 -1.82 -16.35
CA LYS A 346 -4.43 -2.39 -17.48
C LYS A 346 -3.69 -3.69 -17.16
N HIS A 347 -3.36 -3.91 -15.89
CA HIS A 347 -2.65 -5.10 -15.41
C HIS A 347 -3.61 -6.25 -15.04
N PHE A 348 -4.93 -6.08 -15.21
CA PHE A 348 -5.92 -7.11 -14.90
C PHE A 348 -6.03 -8.10 -16.06
N ASP A 349 -5.61 -9.34 -15.83
CA ASP A 349 -5.63 -10.43 -16.80
C ASP A 349 -6.96 -11.20 -16.77
N GLN A 350 -7.66 -11.17 -17.90
CA GLN A 350 -8.98 -11.79 -18.08
C GLN A 350 -8.90 -13.19 -18.71
N THR A 351 -7.72 -13.66 -19.12
CA THR A 351 -7.58 -14.92 -19.88
C THR A 351 -8.17 -16.12 -19.17
N LYS A 352 -7.96 -16.22 -17.85
CA LYS A 352 -8.50 -17.30 -17.02
C LYS A 352 -10.02 -17.22 -16.86
N LEU A 353 -10.56 -16.01 -16.70
CA LEU A 353 -12.00 -15.80 -16.68
C LEU A 353 -12.64 -16.20 -18.01
N GLN A 354 -12.07 -15.75 -19.13
CA GLN A 354 -12.54 -16.11 -20.47
C GLN A 354 -12.50 -17.62 -20.72
N ARG A 355 -11.42 -18.31 -20.29
CA ARG A 355 -11.32 -19.77 -20.38
C ARG A 355 -12.41 -20.46 -19.58
N LYS A 356 -12.63 -20.05 -18.32
CA LYS A 356 -13.69 -20.61 -17.46
C LYS A 356 -15.08 -20.45 -18.11
N ILE A 357 -15.35 -19.31 -18.75
CA ILE A 357 -16.62 -19.07 -19.46
C ILE A 357 -16.74 -20.01 -20.67
N ALA A 358 -15.68 -20.17 -21.46
CA ALA A 358 -15.66 -21.08 -22.60
C ALA A 358 -15.90 -22.55 -22.17
N ASP A 359 -15.29 -22.98 -21.08
CA ASP A 359 -15.50 -24.34 -20.54
C ASP A 359 -16.97 -24.54 -20.12
N MET A 360 -17.61 -23.52 -19.54
CA MET A 360 -19.05 -23.57 -19.21
C MET A 360 -19.94 -23.63 -20.47
N HIS A 361 -19.57 -22.93 -21.54
CA HIS A 361 -20.26 -23.05 -22.84
C HIS A 361 -20.17 -24.46 -23.40
N VAL A 362 -19.00 -25.09 -23.32
CA VAL A 362 -18.81 -26.47 -23.76
C VAL A 362 -19.66 -27.41 -22.92
N ALA A 363 -19.59 -27.30 -21.58
CA ALA A 363 -20.38 -28.11 -20.66
C ALA A 363 -21.89 -27.98 -20.92
N PHE A 364 -22.38 -26.76 -21.17
CA PHE A 364 -23.77 -26.51 -21.53
C PHE A 364 -24.16 -27.21 -22.84
N GLN A 365 -23.33 -27.10 -23.89
CA GLN A 365 -23.61 -27.74 -25.18
C GLN A 365 -23.60 -29.28 -25.10
N GLU A 366 -22.59 -29.85 -24.44
CA GLU A 366 -22.49 -31.30 -24.25
C GLU A 366 -23.67 -31.84 -23.46
N PHE A 367 -24.06 -31.14 -22.40
CA PHE A 367 -25.15 -31.51 -21.54
C PHE A 367 -26.50 -31.54 -22.27
N PHE A 368 -26.87 -30.48 -23.00
CA PHE A 368 -28.13 -30.46 -23.75
C PHE A 368 -28.14 -31.54 -24.84
N SER A 369 -27.00 -31.83 -25.47
CA SER A 369 -26.88 -32.92 -26.44
C SER A 369 -27.14 -34.29 -25.80
N GLN A 370 -26.62 -34.53 -24.60
CA GLN A 370 -26.89 -35.77 -23.85
C GLN A 370 -28.35 -35.86 -23.39
N LEU A 371 -28.91 -34.75 -22.93
CA LEU A 371 -30.29 -34.67 -22.46
C LEU A 371 -31.27 -35.02 -23.58
N ASP A 372 -31.07 -34.43 -24.77
CA ASP A 372 -31.87 -34.72 -25.96
C ASP A 372 -31.81 -36.21 -26.35
N GLN A 373 -30.63 -36.83 -26.25
CA GLN A 373 -30.46 -38.25 -26.53
C GLN A 373 -31.17 -39.14 -25.50
N ARG A 374 -31.11 -38.79 -24.21
CA ARG A 374 -31.76 -39.57 -23.14
C ARG A 374 -33.28 -39.49 -23.21
N VAL A 375 -33.83 -38.31 -23.53
CA VAL A 375 -35.28 -38.13 -23.74
C VAL A 375 -35.78 -39.00 -24.89
N LEU A 376 -35.05 -39.06 -26.01
CA LEU A 376 -35.38 -39.95 -27.12
C LEU A 376 -35.36 -41.42 -26.68
N ASN A 377 -34.32 -41.86 -25.97
CA ASN A 377 -34.19 -43.24 -25.52
C ASN A 377 -35.35 -43.64 -24.58
N ALA A 378 -35.76 -42.75 -23.68
CA ALA A 378 -36.91 -42.96 -22.80
C ALA A 378 -38.23 -43.07 -23.56
N PHE A 379 -38.42 -42.25 -24.60
CA PHE A 379 -39.57 -42.35 -25.50
C PHE A 379 -39.60 -43.70 -26.23
N LEU A 380 -38.48 -44.12 -26.82
CA LEU A 380 -38.38 -45.41 -27.53
C LEU A 380 -38.69 -46.58 -26.61
N LYS A 381 -38.16 -46.57 -25.38
CA LYS A 381 -38.43 -47.60 -24.37
C LYS A 381 -39.92 -47.66 -24.02
N ALA A 382 -40.60 -46.54 -23.85
CA ALA A 382 -42.04 -46.53 -23.59
C ALA A 382 -42.87 -47.04 -24.78
N CYS A 383 -42.42 -46.79 -26.01
CA CYS A 383 -43.03 -47.38 -27.18
C CYS A 383 -42.84 -48.90 -27.24
N ASP A 384 -41.69 -49.41 -26.82
CA ASP A 384 -41.45 -50.86 -26.70
C ASP A 384 -42.36 -51.48 -25.63
N GLU A 385 -42.45 -50.86 -24.44
CA GLU A 385 -43.35 -51.28 -23.35
C GLU A 385 -44.83 -51.27 -23.78
N LEU A 386 -45.26 -50.28 -24.56
CA LEU A 386 -46.62 -50.25 -25.12
C LEU A 386 -46.84 -51.33 -26.17
N THR A 387 -45.82 -51.63 -26.97
CA THR A 387 -45.88 -52.69 -27.99
C THR A 387 -46.10 -54.06 -27.34
N ASP A 388 -45.47 -54.32 -26.19
CA ASP A 388 -45.62 -55.57 -25.43
C ASP A 388 -47.04 -55.81 -24.90
N ILE A 389 -47.85 -54.76 -24.74
CA ILE A 389 -49.21 -54.82 -24.18
C ILE A 389 -50.28 -54.83 -25.28
N LEU A 390 -49.96 -54.40 -26.50
CA LEU A 390 -50.90 -54.25 -27.60
C LEU A 390 -51.18 -55.58 -28.35
N PRO A 391 -52.37 -55.74 -28.97
CA PRO A 391 -52.67 -56.88 -29.84
C PRO A 391 -51.78 -56.91 -31.11
N GLU A 392 -51.42 -58.10 -31.61
CA GLU A 392 -50.53 -58.29 -32.78
C GLU A 392 -50.93 -57.50 -34.05
N GLN A 393 -52.23 -57.24 -34.25
CA GLN A 393 -52.73 -56.44 -35.37
C GLN A 393 -52.30 -54.97 -35.32
N GLU A 394 -52.10 -54.40 -34.13
CA GLU A 394 -51.75 -53.00 -33.91
C GLU A 394 -50.24 -52.79 -33.66
N GLN A 395 -49.53 -53.83 -33.20
CA GLN A 395 -48.09 -53.80 -32.94
C GLN A 395 -47.27 -53.38 -34.17
N ARG A 396 -47.58 -53.92 -35.36
CA ARG A 396 -46.87 -53.57 -36.61
C ARG A 396 -46.99 -52.08 -36.96
N GLY A 397 -48.18 -51.50 -36.78
CA GLY A 397 -48.41 -50.08 -37.07
C GLY A 397 -47.62 -49.16 -36.13
N LEU A 398 -47.58 -49.49 -34.84
CA LEU A 398 -46.80 -48.75 -33.85
C LEU A 398 -45.29 -48.86 -34.10
N GLN A 399 -44.76 -50.06 -34.33
CA GLN A 399 -43.34 -50.27 -34.60
C GLN A 399 -42.85 -49.52 -35.85
N GLU A 400 -43.66 -49.48 -36.92
CA GLU A 400 -43.31 -48.75 -38.14
C GLU A 400 -43.33 -47.23 -37.93
N ALA A 401 -44.29 -46.71 -37.15
CA ALA A 401 -44.33 -45.30 -36.75
C ALA A 401 -43.12 -44.91 -35.89
N VAL A 402 -42.76 -45.73 -34.89
CA VAL A 402 -41.59 -45.52 -34.01
C VAL A 402 -40.30 -45.55 -34.82
N ARG A 403 -40.14 -46.51 -35.73
CA ARG A 403 -38.96 -46.62 -36.60
C ARG A 403 -38.83 -45.40 -37.52
N LYS A 404 -39.95 -44.91 -38.07
CA LYS A 404 -39.99 -43.70 -38.90
C LYS A 404 -39.63 -42.46 -38.09
N LEU A 405 -40.17 -42.33 -36.87
CA LEU A 405 -39.87 -41.21 -35.98
C LEU A 405 -38.40 -41.21 -35.54
N HIS A 406 -37.85 -42.35 -35.13
CA HIS A 406 -36.43 -42.47 -34.78
C HIS A 406 -35.54 -42.14 -35.98
N LYS A 407 -35.89 -42.60 -37.19
CA LYS A 407 -35.17 -42.21 -38.40
C LYS A 407 -35.21 -40.69 -38.62
N GLN A 408 -36.39 -40.08 -38.55
CA GLN A 408 -36.53 -38.63 -38.70
C GLN A 408 -35.75 -37.85 -37.65
N TRP A 409 -35.73 -38.32 -36.40
CA TRP A 409 -34.93 -37.71 -35.34
C TRP A 409 -33.43 -37.80 -35.63
N LYS A 410 -32.94 -38.96 -36.07
CA LYS A 410 -31.52 -39.12 -36.47
C LYS A 410 -31.15 -38.25 -37.66
N ASP A 411 -32.01 -38.19 -38.67
CA ASP A 411 -31.80 -37.35 -39.86
C ASP A 411 -31.75 -35.87 -39.42
N LEU A 412 -32.70 -35.42 -38.58
CA LEU A 412 -32.71 -34.06 -38.03
C LEU A 412 -31.47 -33.74 -37.18
N GLN A 413 -31.04 -34.66 -36.32
CA GLN A 413 -29.85 -34.50 -35.48
C GLN A 413 -28.56 -34.43 -36.32
N ALA A 414 -28.52 -35.11 -37.47
CA ALA A 414 -27.40 -35.03 -38.41
C ALA A 414 -27.41 -33.71 -39.21
N GLU A 415 -28.59 -33.21 -39.59
CA GLU A 415 -28.74 -32.00 -40.42
C GLU A 415 -28.69 -30.68 -39.60
N ALA A 416 -29.15 -30.68 -38.34
CA ALA A 416 -29.24 -29.47 -37.53
C ALA A 416 -27.88 -28.77 -37.29
N PRO A 417 -26.76 -29.46 -36.97
CA PRO A 417 -25.44 -28.83 -36.85
C PRO A 417 -24.97 -28.17 -38.15
N TYR A 418 -25.29 -28.79 -39.29
CA TYR A 418 -24.99 -28.24 -40.61
C TYR A 418 -25.77 -26.94 -40.86
N HIS A 419 -27.07 -26.92 -40.60
CA HIS A 419 -27.88 -25.70 -40.74
C HIS A 419 -27.49 -24.60 -39.74
N LEU A 420 -27.13 -24.96 -38.51
CA LEU A 420 -26.65 -24.00 -37.51
C LEU A 420 -25.34 -23.35 -37.95
N LEU A 421 -24.44 -24.12 -38.56
CA LEU A 421 -23.19 -23.59 -39.11
C LEU A 421 -23.45 -22.59 -40.25
N HIS A 422 -24.38 -22.89 -41.14
CA HIS A 422 -24.85 -21.96 -42.19
C HIS A 422 -25.39 -20.65 -41.59
N LEU A 423 -26.24 -20.75 -40.56
CA LEU A 423 -26.79 -19.57 -39.88
C LEU A 423 -25.71 -18.74 -39.19
N LYS A 424 -24.71 -19.38 -38.56
CA LYS A 424 -23.58 -18.67 -37.93
C LYS A 424 -22.77 -17.90 -38.98
N ILE A 425 -22.49 -18.52 -40.12
CA ILE A 425 -21.78 -17.85 -41.23
C ILE A 425 -22.59 -16.66 -41.75
N GLU A 426 -23.90 -16.83 -41.94
CA GLU A 426 -24.78 -15.75 -42.42
C GLU A 426 -24.88 -14.59 -41.41
N VAL A 427 -24.94 -14.86 -40.09
CA VAL A 427 -24.91 -13.82 -39.06
C VAL A 427 -23.60 -13.04 -39.07
N GLU A 428 -22.46 -13.73 -39.13
CA GLU A 428 -21.16 -13.06 -39.16
C GLU A 428 -20.94 -12.28 -40.45
N LYS A 429 -21.42 -12.79 -41.59
CA LYS A 429 -21.46 -12.07 -42.87
C LYS A 429 -22.30 -10.80 -42.79
N ASN A 430 -23.50 -10.86 -42.22
CA ASN A 430 -24.35 -9.68 -42.05
C ASN A 430 -23.72 -8.63 -41.13
N ARG A 431 -23.05 -9.07 -40.05
CA ARG A 431 -22.25 -8.19 -39.20
C ARG A 431 -21.09 -7.56 -39.97
N PHE A 432 -20.34 -8.34 -40.73
CA PHE A 432 -19.26 -7.84 -41.58
C PHE A 432 -19.77 -6.73 -42.52
N LEU A 433 -20.88 -6.98 -43.24
CA LEU A 433 -21.49 -6.01 -44.15
C LEU A 433 -21.94 -4.74 -43.42
N ALA A 434 -22.53 -4.85 -42.22
CA ALA A 434 -22.92 -3.69 -41.43
C ALA A 434 -21.73 -2.78 -41.08
N SER A 435 -20.57 -3.36 -40.72
CA SER A 435 -19.35 -2.57 -40.45
C SER A 435 -18.71 -2.00 -41.72
N VAL A 436 -18.86 -2.67 -42.87
CA VAL A 436 -18.47 -2.10 -44.17
C VAL A 436 -19.32 -0.88 -44.50
N GLU A 437 -20.63 -0.95 -44.31
CA GLU A 437 -21.54 0.19 -44.54
C GLU A 437 -21.28 1.34 -43.57
N GLU A 438 -20.95 1.06 -42.30
CA GLU A 438 -20.51 2.08 -41.34
C GLU A 438 -19.25 2.81 -41.83
N CYS A 439 -18.26 2.07 -42.34
CA CYS A 439 -17.07 2.66 -42.93
C CYS A 439 -17.39 3.50 -44.18
N ARG A 440 -18.26 3.01 -45.08
CA ARG A 440 -18.66 3.75 -46.28
C ARG A 440 -19.41 5.05 -45.95
N ALA A 441 -20.32 5.00 -44.98
CA ALA A 441 -21.04 6.16 -44.51
C ALA A 441 -20.09 7.23 -43.94
N GLU A 442 -19.04 6.80 -43.24
CA GLU A 442 -18.00 7.70 -42.74
C GLU A 442 -17.19 8.32 -43.89
N LEU A 443 -16.73 7.52 -44.88
CA LEU A 443 -16.02 8.05 -46.06
C LEU A 443 -16.87 9.06 -46.85
N ASP A 444 -18.18 8.81 -46.96
CA ASP A 444 -19.14 9.74 -47.58
C ASP A 444 -19.32 11.01 -46.75
N ARG A 445 -19.33 10.91 -45.41
CA ARG A 445 -19.39 12.06 -44.49
C ARG A 445 -18.15 12.91 -44.65
N GLU A 446 -16.96 12.31 -44.61
CA GLU A 446 -15.68 12.98 -44.79
C GLU A 446 -15.65 13.72 -46.14
N THR A 447 -15.98 13.04 -47.24
CA THR A 447 -16.02 13.65 -48.58
C THR A 447 -16.93 14.87 -48.66
N LYS A 448 -18.04 14.90 -47.91
CA LYS A 448 -18.97 16.05 -47.85
C LYS A 448 -18.49 17.19 -46.95
N LEU A 449 -17.75 16.89 -45.89
CA LEU A 449 -17.31 17.87 -44.90
C LEU A 449 -15.99 18.55 -45.27
N VAL A 450 -15.16 17.93 -46.11
CA VAL A 450 -13.89 18.51 -46.57
C VAL A 450 -14.04 19.93 -47.12
N PRO A 451 -15.02 20.25 -47.98
CA PRO A 451 -15.20 21.61 -48.48
C PRO A 451 -15.69 22.62 -47.42
N GLN A 452 -16.21 22.16 -46.27
CA GLN A 452 -16.85 22.99 -45.25
C GLN A 452 -15.97 23.23 -44.02
N GLU A 453 -15.27 22.19 -43.54
CA GLU A 453 -14.55 22.19 -42.26
C GLU A 453 -13.03 22.18 -42.40
N GLY A 454 -12.51 22.08 -43.63
CA GLY A 454 -11.08 22.02 -43.94
C GLY A 454 -10.48 20.62 -43.84
N SER A 455 -9.48 20.35 -44.67
CA SER A 455 -8.83 19.04 -44.79
C SER A 455 -8.15 18.58 -43.49
N GLU A 456 -7.55 19.50 -42.71
CA GLU A 456 -6.77 19.14 -41.52
C GLU A 456 -7.62 18.48 -40.42
N LYS A 457 -8.81 19.02 -40.17
CA LYS A 457 -9.72 18.49 -39.15
C LYS A 457 -10.23 17.11 -39.56
N VAL A 458 -10.64 16.97 -40.83
CA VAL A 458 -11.14 15.70 -41.37
C VAL A 458 -10.04 14.63 -41.39
N ILE A 459 -8.78 14.98 -41.68
CA ILE A 459 -7.63 14.05 -41.60
C ILE A 459 -7.45 13.49 -40.18
N LYS A 460 -7.60 14.33 -39.14
CA LYS A 460 -7.49 13.88 -37.74
C LYS A 460 -8.62 12.91 -37.39
N GLU A 461 -9.85 13.22 -37.79
CA GLU A 461 -11.02 12.34 -37.57
C GLU A 461 -10.86 11.02 -38.33
N HIS A 462 -10.45 11.05 -39.59
CA HIS A 462 -10.21 9.88 -40.43
C HIS A 462 -9.23 8.90 -39.79
N ARG A 463 -8.09 9.41 -39.30
CA ARG A 463 -7.06 8.59 -38.65
C ARG A 463 -7.56 7.93 -37.36
N ILE A 464 -8.44 8.61 -36.62
CA ILE A 464 -9.02 8.07 -35.39
C ILE A 464 -10.03 6.98 -35.74
N PHE A 465 -10.94 7.26 -36.68
CA PHE A 465 -12.02 6.36 -37.07
C PHE A 465 -11.51 5.08 -37.73
N PHE A 466 -10.53 5.18 -38.64
CA PHE A 466 -9.94 4.04 -39.36
C PHE A 466 -8.69 3.45 -38.68
N SER A 467 -8.47 3.75 -37.40
CA SER A 467 -7.38 3.17 -36.60
C SER A 467 -7.52 1.65 -36.41
N ASP A 468 -6.53 1.03 -35.76
CA ASP A 468 -6.52 -0.40 -35.39
C ASP A 468 -7.64 -0.79 -34.39
N LYS A 469 -8.43 0.18 -33.92
CA LYS A 469 -9.63 -0.03 -33.07
C LYS A 469 -10.93 0.30 -33.81
N GLY A 470 -10.84 0.73 -35.07
CA GLY A 470 -11.95 1.20 -35.88
C GLY A 470 -12.80 0.09 -36.52
N PRO A 471 -13.96 0.44 -37.10
CA PRO A 471 -14.86 -0.51 -37.75
C PRO A 471 -14.23 -1.30 -38.91
N HIS A 472 -13.24 -0.70 -39.61
CA HIS A 472 -12.45 -1.37 -40.64
C HIS A 472 -11.68 -2.59 -40.10
N HIS A 473 -11.00 -2.45 -38.95
CA HIS A 473 -10.26 -3.56 -38.33
C HIS A 473 -11.20 -4.64 -37.77
N LEU A 474 -12.41 -4.25 -37.32
CA LEU A 474 -13.45 -5.21 -36.96
C LEU A 474 -13.90 -6.07 -38.15
N CYS A 475 -13.90 -5.51 -39.37
CA CYS A 475 -14.20 -6.28 -40.58
C CYS A 475 -13.15 -7.38 -40.83
N GLU A 476 -11.86 -7.10 -40.61
CA GLU A 476 -10.77 -8.08 -40.74
C GLU A 476 -10.94 -9.26 -39.78
N LYS A 477 -11.23 -8.97 -38.51
CA LYS A 477 -11.47 -9.99 -37.48
C LYS A 477 -12.71 -10.84 -37.78
N ARG A 478 -13.78 -10.22 -38.27
CA ARG A 478 -15.00 -10.94 -38.68
C ARG A 478 -14.74 -11.84 -39.89
N LEU A 479 -13.94 -11.39 -40.84
CA LEU A 479 -13.56 -12.20 -42.00
C LEU A 479 -12.78 -13.45 -41.59
N GLN A 480 -11.81 -13.33 -40.67
CA GLN A 480 -11.09 -14.49 -40.11
C GLN A 480 -12.05 -15.50 -39.46
N LEU A 481 -13.04 -15.02 -38.70
CA LEU A 481 -14.06 -15.89 -38.12
C LEU A 481 -14.94 -16.57 -39.18
N ILE A 482 -15.32 -15.85 -40.24
CA ILE A 482 -16.07 -16.41 -41.38
C ILE A 482 -15.25 -17.51 -42.07
N GLU A 483 -13.95 -17.32 -42.26
CA GLU A 483 -13.04 -18.34 -42.81
C GLU A 483 -13.01 -19.60 -41.93
N GLU A 484 -12.82 -19.44 -40.63
CA GLU A 484 -12.81 -20.55 -39.66
C GLU A 484 -14.12 -21.34 -39.66
N LEU A 485 -15.26 -20.65 -39.75
CA LEU A 485 -16.57 -21.29 -39.82
C LEU A 485 -16.77 -22.01 -41.16
N CYS A 486 -16.36 -21.42 -42.29
CA CYS A 486 -16.48 -22.02 -43.61
C CYS A 486 -15.58 -23.26 -43.78
N LEU A 487 -14.44 -23.34 -43.09
CA LEU A 487 -13.58 -24.54 -43.08
C LEU A 487 -14.28 -25.76 -42.48
N LYS A 488 -15.30 -25.57 -41.65
CA LYS A 488 -16.09 -26.67 -41.04
C LYS A 488 -17.19 -27.19 -41.98
N LEU A 489 -17.45 -26.54 -43.11
CA LEU A 489 -18.43 -26.98 -44.11
C LEU A 489 -17.83 -28.03 -45.08
N PRO A 490 -18.67 -28.93 -45.64
CA PRO A 490 -18.25 -29.82 -46.71
C PRO A 490 -17.65 -29.07 -47.91
N VAL A 491 -16.68 -29.69 -48.59
CA VAL A 491 -15.93 -29.06 -49.71
C VAL A 491 -16.82 -28.56 -50.85
N ARG A 492 -17.99 -29.18 -51.06
CA ARG A 492 -18.94 -28.86 -52.13
C ARG A 492 -20.01 -27.84 -51.74
N ASP A 493 -19.96 -27.33 -50.51
CA ASP A 493 -20.95 -26.39 -50.01
C ASP A 493 -20.81 -25.02 -50.67
N ALA A 494 -21.92 -24.46 -51.16
CA ALA A 494 -21.94 -23.17 -51.84
C ALA A 494 -21.56 -22.00 -50.92
N VAL A 495 -21.86 -22.10 -49.61
CA VAL A 495 -21.57 -21.06 -48.61
C VAL A 495 -20.08 -21.02 -48.26
N ARG A 496 -19.31 -22.06 -48.60
CA ARG A 496 -17.86 -22.11 -48.37
C ARG A 496 -17.10 -21.01 -49.12
N ASN A 497 -17.69 -20.46 -50.19
CA ASN A 497 -17.11 -19.36 -50.98
C ASN A 497 -17.46 -17.95 -50.44
N THR A 498 -18.10 -17.86 -49.27
CA THR A 498 -18.44 -16.58 -48.62
C THR A 498 -17.19 -15.74 -48.29
N PRO A 499 -16.08 -16.31 -47.77
CA PRO A 499 -14.87 -15.55 -47.49
C PRO A 499 -14.33 -14.80 -48.71
N GLU A 500 -14.34 -15.40 -49.90
CA GLU A 500 -13.83 -14.79 -51.13
C GLU A 500 -14.60 -13.50 -51.47
N THR A 501 -15.92 -13.51 -51.29
CA THR A 501 -16.76 -12.33 -51.49
C THR A 501 -16.42 -11.25 -50.47
N CYS A 502 -16.29 -11.61 -49.20
CA CYS A 502 -15.89 -10.70 -48.13
C CYS A 502 -14.48 -10.14 -48.32
N HIS A 503 -13.52 -10.93 -48.83
CA HIS A 503 -12.16 -10.50 -49.19
C HIS A 503 -12.20 -9.41 -50.26
N VAL A 504 -12.99 -9.60 -51.32
CA VAL A 504 -13.16 -8.60 -52.38
C VAL A 504 -13.74 -7.31 -51.79
N THR A 505 -14.82 -7.40 -51.01
CA THR A 505 -15.44 -6.23 -50.38
C THR A 505 -14.50 -5.49 -49.42
N LEU A 506 -13.72 -6.21 -48.61
CA LEU A 506 -12.76 -5.61 -47.69
C LEU A 506 -11.61 -4.93 -48.44
N LYS A 507 -11.14 -5.54 -49.55
CA LYS A 507 -10.11 -4.95 -50.40
C LYS A 507 -10.59 -3.66 -51.06
N GLU A 508 -11.83 -3.65 -51.56
CA GLU A 508 -12.47 -2.44 -52.09
C GLU A 508 -12.62 -1.35 -51.03
N LEU A 509 -13.02 -1.73 -49.82
CA LEU A 509 -13.14 -0.80 -48.70
C LEU A 509 -11.79 -0.17 -48.34
N ARG A 510 -10.72 -0.97 -48.22
CA ARG A 510 -9.35 -0.46 -47.97
C ARG A 510 -8.91 0.51 -49.06
N ALA A 511 -9.14 0.17 -50.33
CA ALA A 511 -8.83 1.06 -51.45
C ALA A 511 -9.62 2.38 -51.39
N ALA A 512 -10.88 2.35 -50.94
CA ALA A 512 -11.70 3.54 -50.75
C ALA A 512 -11.18 4.41 -49.59
N ILE A 513 -10.82 3.80 -48.45
CA ILE A 513 -10.19 4.48 -47.31
C ILE A 513 -8.90 5.18 -47.76
N ASP A 514 -7.99 4.45 -48.41
CA ASP A 514 -6.72 4.99 -48.89
C ASP A 514 -6.91 6.10 -49.92
N CYS A 515 -7.88 5.94 -50.83
CA CYS A 515 -8.18 6.95 -51.84
C CYS A 515 -8.76 8.23 -51.23
N THR A 516 -9.67 8.12 -50.27
CA THR A 516 -10.23 9.28 -49.56
C THR A 516 -9.13 9.97 -48.78
N TYR A 517 -8.30 9.22 -48.04
CA TYR A 517 -7.15 9.77 -47.32
C TYR A 517 -6.17 10.52 -48.23
N ALA A 518 -5.84 9.96 -49.40
CA ALA A 518 -4.96 10.61 -50.37
C ALA A 518 -5.56 11.92 -50.92
N LYS A 519 -6.88 11.97 -51.15
CA LYS A 519 -7.59 13.20 -51.53
C LYS A 519 -7.57 14.25 -50.42
N LEU A 520 -7.78 13.83 -49.17
CA LEU A 520 -7.71 14.71 -48.00
C LEU A 520 -6.34 15.36 -47.88
N VAL A 521 -5.26 14.59 -48.02
CA VAL A 521 -3.87 15.09 -47.94
C VAL A 521 -3.49 15.93 -49.16
N GLY A 522 -4.07 15.63 -50.32
CA GLY A 522 -3.79 16.30 -51.59
C GLY A 522 -4.54 17.61 -51.81
N ASP A 523 -5.54 17.94 -50.99
CA ASP A 523 -6.27 19.22 -51.02
C ASP A 523 -5.58 20.20 -50.07
N PRO A 524 -4.77 21.15 -50.57
CA PRO A 524 -4.12 22.12 -49.72
C PRO A 524 -5.17 23.12 -49.24
N ASP A 525 -5.53 23.04 -47.95
CA ASP A 525 -6.30 24.09 -47.30
C ASP A 525 -5.70 25.47 -47.62
N LYS A 526 -6.53 26.46 -47.95
CA LYS A 526 -6.08 27.84 -48.06
C LYS A 526 -5.73 28.34 -46.65
N TRP A 527 -4.48 28.20 -46.25
CA TRP A 527 -3.99 28.72 -44.97
C TRP A 527 -4.06 30.25 -44.96
N LYS A 528 -5.14 30.77 -44.39
CA LYS A 528 -5.19 32.08 -43.74
C LYS A 528 -5.91 31.88 -42.41
N ASP A 529 -5.14 31.48 -41.41
CA ASP A 529 -5.08 32.12 -40.09
C ASP A 529 -4.47 31.14 -39.06
N TYR A 530 -3.68 31.72 -38.15
CA TYR A 530 -2.96 31.10 -37.02
C TYR A 530 -1.52 30.61 -37.23
N THR A 531 -0.68 31.53 -37.71
CA THR A 531 0.45 31.98 -36.86
C THR A 531 0.04 33.27 -36.14
N SER A 532 -0.42 33.16 -34.90
CA SER A 532 -0.41 34.19 -33.85
C SER A 532 -0.59 33.50 -32.50
#